data_AF-C3YS80-F1
#
_entry.id   AF-C3YS80-F1
#
_cell.length_a   1.000
_cell.length_b   1.000
_cell.length_c   1.000
_cell.angle_alpha   90.00
_cell.angle_beta   90.00
_cell.angle_gamma   90.00
#
_symmetry.space_group_name_H-M   'P 1'
#
loop_
_entity.id
_entity.type
_entity.pdbx_description
1 polymer ?
#
loop_
_entity_poly.entity_id
_entity_poly.type
_entity_poly.pdbx_seq_one_letter_code
_entity_poly.pdbx_strand_id
1 'polypeptide(L)'
;MVTPIGSADDLAKQTEIAYGTVTSGSTEGFFKAATIPVYMKMWTYMSNANPSPMVSSNAEGIAKVRSSKGKYAFLLESAQNEFIEQRKPCDTMKAGSNLDSKGYGIGMPKNSSRRQDITLAVLKLREDGILQALETKWWYDKGECGPSESSSKVSGKYNYTSAC
;
A
#
# COMPACT_ATOMS: atom_id res chain seq x y z
N MET A 1 -12.47 1.26 19.57
CA MET A 1 -11.20 0.57 19.83
C MET A 1 -10.17 1.14 18.87
N VAL A 2 -9.04 1.62 19.40
CA VAL A 2 -8.04 2.39 18.64
C VAL A 2 -7.12 1.41 17.92
N THR A 3 -6.90 1.61 16.62
CA THR A 3 -5.88 0.87 15.88
C THR A 3 -4.52 1.20 16.50
N PRO A 4 -3.66 0.22 16.84
CA PRO A 4 -2.36 0.50 17.46
C PRO A 4 -1.46 1.41 16.59
N ILE A 5 -1.74 1.45 15.29
CA ILE A 5 -1.09 2.30 14.30
C ILE A 5 -2.17 3.12 13.60
N GLY A 6 -2.06 4.45 13.67
CA GLY A 6 -2.89 5.38 12.89
C GLY A 6 -2.10 6.17 11.86
N SER A 7 -0.76 6.16 11.95
CA SER A 7 0.13 6.97 11.11
C SER A 7 1.53 6.36 10.96
N ALA A 8 2.29 6.85 9.97
CA ALA A 8 3.72 6.53 9.86
C ALA A 8 4.53 7.01 11.07
N ASP A 9 4.12 8.11 11.71
CA ASP A 9 4.75 8.60 12.94
C ASP A 9 4.65 7.59 14.07
N ASP A 10 3.52 6.89 14.20
CA ASP A 10 3.35 5.85 15.22
C ASP A 10 4.34 4.72 14.99
N LEU A 11 4.48 4.25 13.74
CA LEU A 11 5.48 3.24 13.37
C LEU A 11 6.91 3.71 13.66
N ALA A 12 7.24 4.97 13.36
CA ALA A 12 8.57 5.52 13.54
C ALA A 12 8.95 5.77 15.01
N LYS A 13 7.98 5.89 15.93
CA LYS A 13 8.20 6.14 17.36
C LYS A 13 8.42 4.87 18.19
N GLN A 14 8.07 3.71 17.65
CA GLN A 14 8.09 2.42 18.34
C GLN A 14 8.96 1.39 17.60
N THR A 15 9.27 0.28 18.27
CA THR A 15 10.06 -0.85 17.71
C THR A 15 9.42 -2.22 17.92
N GLU A 16 8.23 -2.27 18.52
CA GLU A 16 7.49 -3.50 18.81
C GLU A 16 6.87 -4.14 17.56
N ILE A 17 6.40 -3.31 16.63
CA ILE A 17 5.87 -3.68 15.33
C ILE A 17 6.95 -3.35 14.30
N ALA A 18 7.56 -4.39 13.73
CA ALA A 18 8.52 -4.21 12.67
C ALA A 18 7.83 -3.74 11.39
N TYR A 19 8.52 -2.99 10.54
CA TYR A 19 7.96 -2.57 9.25
C TYR A 19 8.97 -2.60 8.13
N GLY A 20 8.51 -2.91 6.92
CA GLY A 20 9.37 -3.06 5.74
C GLY A 20 8.60 -2.89 4.44
N THR A 21 9.37 -2.83 3.34
CA THR A 21 8.88 -2.73 1.96
C THR A 21 9.57 -3.78 1.09
N VAL A 22 9.12 -3.92 -0.17
CA VAL A 22 9.84 -4.67 -1.21
C VAL A 22 11.21 -4.04 -1.49
N THR A 23 12.24 -4.88 -1.55
CA THR A 23 13.60 -4.52 -1.98
C THR A 23 13.63 -4.18 -3.47
N SER A 24 14.42 -3.17 -3.84
CA SER A 24 14.57 -2.67 -5.21
C SER A 24 13.28 -2.12 -5.83
N GLY A 25 12.30 -1.75 -4.99
CA GLY A 25 11.00 -1.21 -5.42
C GLY A 25 10.92 0.32 -5.38
N SER A 26 9.85 0.87 -5.97
CA SER A 26 9.51 2.31 -5.95
C SER A 26 9.38 2.85 -4.53
N THR A 27 8.78 2.06 -3.63
CA THR A 27 8.61 2.38 -2.22
C THR A 27 9.94 2.43 -1.46
N GLU A 28 10.87 1.52 -1.72
CA GLU A 28 12.21 1.60 -1.14
C GLU A 28 12.94 2.87 -1.63
N GLY A 29 12.86 3.16 -2.92
CA GLY A 29 13.42 4.38 -3.51
C GLY A 29 12.88 5.65 -2.87
N PHE A 30 11.58 5.68 -2.54
CA PHE A 30 10.96 6.79 -1.80
C PHE A 30 11.62 7.01 -0.44
N PHE A 31 11.79 5.96 0.37
CA PHE A 31 12.41 6.09 1.68
C PHE A 31 13.90 6.43 1.61
N LYS A 32 14.63 5.90 0.62
CA LYS A 32 16.05 6.26 0.36
C LYS A 32 16.23 7.74 0.03
N ALA A 33 15.32 8.33 -0.73
CA ALA A 33 15.38 9.72 -1.18
C ALA A 33 14.61 10.69 -0.26
N ALA A 34 14.01 10.20 0.82
CA ALA A 34 13.16 11.01 1.68
C ALA A 34 13.96 12.09 2.42
N THR A 35 13.41 13.30 2.48
CA THR A 35 13.99 14.44 3.21
C THR A 35 13.23 14.78 4.49
N ILE A 36 12.04 14.19 4.67
CA ILE A 36 11.20 14.43 5.85
C ILE A 36 11.73 13.58 7.02
N PRO A 37 11.94 14.17 8.23
CA PRO A 37 12.56 13.48 9.36
C PRO A 37 11.94 12.13 9.74
N VAL A 38 10.61 12.02 9.70
CA VAL A 38 9.91 10.76 10.04
C VAL A 38 10.28 9.65 9.05
N TYR A 39 10.30 9.93 7.75
CA TYR A 39 10.64 8.95 6.71
C TYR A 39 12.12 8.60 6.69
N MET A 40 13.02 9.57 6.96
CA MET A 40 14.44 9.29 7.13
C MET A 40 14.71 8.35 8.32
N LYS A 41 13.98 8.53 9.43
CA LYS A 41 14.07 7.65 10.60
C LYS A 41 13.58 6.24 10.26
N MET A 42 12.46 6.13 9.55
CA MET A 42 11.93 4.85 9.08
C MET A 42 12.90 4.13 8.13
N TRP A 43 13.53 4.87 7.21
CA TRP A 43 14.56 4.32 6.32
C TRP A 43 15.75 3.78 7.11
N THR A 44 16.30 4.58 8.03
CA THR A 44 17.42 4.18 8.89
C THR A 44 17.11 2.90 9.68
N TYR A 45 15.87 2.76 10.17
CA TYR A 45 15.42 1.53 10.82
C TYR A 45 15.40 0.35 9.85
N MET A 46 14.76 0.50 8.68
CA MET A 46 14.63 -0.58 7.70
C MET A 46 15.99 -1.05 7.15
N SER A 47 16.93 -0.11 6.94
CA SER A 47 18.26 -0.41 6.39
C SER A 47 19.19 -1.11 7.39
N ASN A 48 19.04 -0.82 8.69
CA ASN A 48 19.95 -1.30 9.74
C ASN A 48 19.39 -2.48 10.54
N ALA A 49 18.11 -2.80 10.40
CA ALA A 49 17.47 -3.87 11.15
C ALA A 49 18.02 -5.27 10.75
N ASN A 50 18.34 -6.08 11.76
CA ASN A 50 18.80 -7.46 11.61
C ASN A 50 17.97 -8.36 12.54
N PRO A 51 17.15 -9.31 12.02
CA PRO A 51 16.99 -9.65 10.61
C PRO A 51 16.28 -8.57 9.79
N SER A 52 16.53 -8.52 8.48
CA SER A 52 15.95 -7.49 7.62
C SER A 52 14.41 -7.56 7.60
N PRO A 53 13.71 -6.43 7.82
CA PRO A 53 12.26 -6.39 7.75
C PRO A 53 11.76 -6.35 6.30
N MET A 54 12.63 -6.07 5.33
CA MET A 54 12.30 -6.01 3.91
C MET A 54 12.03 -7.40 3.31
N VAL A 55 11.37 -7.43 2.15
CA VAL A 55 10.96 -8.66 1.44
C VAL A 55 11.26 -8.55 -0.05
N SER A 56 11.29 -9.68 -0.77
CA SER A 56 11.60 -9.70 -2.21
C SER A 56 10.39 -9.41 -3.10
N SER A 57 9.18 -9.62 -2.60
CA SER A 57 7.94 -9.46 -3.37
C SER A 57 6.75 -9.05 -2.51
N ASN A 58 5.71 -8.51 -3.16
CA ASN A 58 4.46 -8.14 -2.48
C ASN A 58 3.75 -9.35 -1.86
N ALA A 59 3.77 -10.50 -2.53
CA ALA A 59 3.17 -11.73 -2.02
C ALA A 59 3.86 -12.20 -0.74
N GLU A 60 5.19 -12.13 -0.69
CA GLU A 60 5.97 -12.44 0.51
C GLU A 60 5.67 -11.45 1.64
N GLY A 61 5.60 -10.16 1.33
CA GLY A 61 5.23 -9.11 2.29
C GLY A 61 3.89 -9.38 2.94
N ILE A 62 2.85 -9.64 2.13
CA ILE A 62 1.50 -9.95 2.60
C ILE A 62 1.50 -11.22 3.46
N ALA A 63 2.16 -12.29 3.02
CA ALA A 63 2.27 -13.52 3.81
C ALA A 63 2.98 -13.29 5.15
N LYS A 64 4.01 -12.44 5.18
CA LYS A 64 4.74 -12.05 6.39
C LYS A 64 3.86 -11.25 7.35
N VAL A 65 3.04 -10.30 6.86
CA VAL A 65 2.06 -9.62 7.72
C VAL A 65 1.13 -10.65 8.35
N ARG A 66 0.60 -11.58 7.54
CA ARG A 66 -0.34 -12.61 7.98
C ARG A 66 0.21 -13.55 9.06
N SER A 67 1.47 -13.93 8.94
CA SER A 67 2.12 -14.83 9.92
C SER A 67 2.60 -14.12 11.18
N SER A 68 2.76 -12.79 11.14
CA SER A 68 3.37 -11.99 12.22
C SER A 68 2.39 -11.58 13.33
N LYS A 69 1.10 -11.93 13.25
CA LYS A 69 0.10 -11.69 14.29
C LYS A 69 0.10 -10.24 14.82
N GLY A 70 0.16 -9.27 13.89
CA GLY A 70 0.19 -7.85 14.22
C GLY A 70 1.53 -7.28 14.71
N LYS A 71 2.64 -8.04 14.63
CA LYS A 71 4.01 -7.57 14.94
C LYS A 71 4.81 -7.15 13.71
N TYR A 72 4.18 -7.14 12.53
CA TYR A 72 4.79 -6.65 11.30
C TYR A 72 3.78 -5.81 10.52
N ALA A 73 4.25 -4.69 9.96
CA ALA A 73 3.52 -3.84 9.04
C ALA A 73 4.23 -3.78 7.68
N PHE A 74 3.48 -3.98 6.61
CA PHE A 74 4.04 -3.94 5.25
C PHE A 74 3.68 -2.65 4.54
N LEU A 75 4.70 -1.98 4.01
CA LEU A 75 4.59 -0.73 3.24
C LEU A 75 4.52 -1.08 1.75
N LEU A 76 3.36 -0.83 1.14
CA LEU A 76 3.08 -1.12 -0.27
C LEU A 76 2.25 0.00 -0.90
N GLU A 77 2.14 0.01 -2.23
CA GLU A 77 1.37 1.03 -2.95
C GLU A 77 -0.13 0.96 -2.57
N SER A 78 -0.76 2.14 -2.41
CA SER A 78 -2.18 2.26 -2.01
C SER A 78 -3.15 1.39 -2.81
N ALA A 79 -3.04 1.40 -4.14
CA ALA A 79 -3.91 0.61 -5.02
C ALA A 79 -3.83 -0.90 -4.73
N GLN A 80 -2.63 -1.41 -4.42
CA GLN A 80 -2.45 -2.80 -4.07
C GLN A 80 -2.96 -3.11 -2.67
N ASN A 81 -2.80 -2.17 -1.72
CA ASN A 81 -3.33 -2.33 -0.38
C ASN A 81 -4.86 -2.48 -0.40
N GLU A 82 -5.55 -1.56 -1.07
CA GLU A 82 -7.01 -1.59 -1.23
C GLU A 82 -7.49 -2.84 -1.97
N PHE A 83 -6.71 -3.33 -2.93
CA PHE A 83 -7.01 -4.58 -3.62
C PHE A 83 -6.95 -5.79 -2.67
N ILE A 84 -5.88 -5.90 -1.87
CA ILE A 84 -5.64 -7.04 -0.98
C ILE A 84 -6.62 -7.06 0.19
N GLU A 85 -7.03 -5.90 0.69
CA GLU A 85 -8.08 -5.78 1.70
C GLU A 85 -9.41 -6.41 1.25
N GLN A 86 -9.70 -6.41 -0.05
CA GLN A 86 -10.89 -7.02 -0.63
C GLN A 86 -10.72 -8.51 -0.98
N ARG A 87 -9.60 -9.15 -0.61
CA ARG A 87 -9.31 -10.57 -0.92
C ARG A 87 -9.36 -11.45 0.32
N LYS A 88 -9.79 -12.71 0.13
CA LYS A 88 -9.75 -13.67 1.23
C LYS A 88 -8.32 -13.89 1.75
N PRO A 89 -8.15 -14.12 3.06
CA PRO A 89 -9.19 -14.30 4.07
C PRO A 89 -9.64 -13.00 4.78
N CYS A 90 -9.57 -11.83 4.12
CA CYS A 90 -10.06 -10.55 4.65
C CYS A 90 -9.40 -10.16 5.98
N ASP A 91 -8.12 -10.49 6.13
CA ASP A 91 -7.36 -10.40 7.38
C ASP A 91 -6.36 -9.22 7.40
N THR A 92 -6.30 -8.45 6.32
CA THR A 92 -5.47 -7.25 6.17
C THR A 92 -6.33 -5.99 6.23
N MET A 93 -5.75 -4.89 6.69
CA MET A 93 -6.42 -3.58 6.69
C MET A 93 -5.41 -2.45 6.41
N LYS A 94 -5.86 -1.44 5.66
CA LYS A 94 -5.10 -0.19 5.50
C LYS A 94 -5.06 0.60 6.80
N ALA A 95 -3.86 0.88 7.30
CA ALA A 95 -3.63 1.76 8.44
C ALA A 95 -3.12 3.13 7.99
N GLY A 96 -3.78 4.20 8.45
CA GLY A 96 -3.38 5.59 8.17
C GLY A 96 -3.68 6.08 6.75
N SER A 97 -3.23 7.30 6.46
CA SER A 97 -3.29 7.91 5.13
C SER A 97 -2.12 7.47 4.25
N ASN A 98 -2.23 7.69 2.94
CA ASN A 98 -1.11 7.48 2.02
C ASN A 98 0.09 8.36 2.43
N LEU A 99 1.30 7.84 2.26
CA LEU A 99 2.53 8.54 2.63
C LEU A 99 3.00 9.51 1.55
N ASP A 100 2.62 9.23 0.30
CA ASP A 100 2.83 10.12 -0.84
C ASP A 100 1.58 10.23 -1.73
N SER A 101 1.73 10.97 -2.83
CA SER A 101 0.70 11.11 -3.86
C SER A 101 1.28 10.70 -5.21
N LYS A 102 1.36 9.39 -5.46
CA LYS A 102 1.72 8.82 -6.75
C LYS A 102 0.50 8.40 -7.57
N GLY A 103 0.72 8.21 -8.87
CA GLY A 103 -0.29 7.71 -9.79
C GLY A 103 0.34 6.92 -10.94
N TYR A 104 -0.42 5.96 -11.48
CA TYR A 104 0.00 5.21 -12.66
C TYR A 104 -0.24 5.99 -13.95
N GLY A 105 0.64 5.78 -14.93
CA GLY A 105 0.54 6.39 -16.25
C GLY A 105 0.92 5.42 -17.36
N ILE A 106 0.43 5.68 -18.57
CA ILE A 106 0.74 4.87 -19.75
C ILE A 106 2.10 5.33 -20.31
N GLY A 107 3.11 4.47 -20.19
CA GLY A 107 4.44 4.72 -20.73
C GLY A 107 4.47 4.59 -22.26
N MET A 108 5.07 5.55 -22.95
CA MET A 108 5.26 5.54 -24.40
C MET A 108 6.69 5.94 -24.77
N PRO A 109 7.22 5.47 -25.92
CA PRO A 109 8.51 5.94 -26.42
C PRO A 109 8.55 7.47 -26.54
N LYS A 110 9.72 8.05 -26.27
CA LYS A 110 9.94 9.49 -26.46
C LYS A 110 9.58 9.87 -27.91
N ASN A 111 8.88 10.99 -28.08
CA ASN A 111 8.41 11.51 -29.36
C ASN A 111 7.43 10.60 -30.13
N SER A 112 6.74 9.67 -29.47
CA SER A 112 5.66 8.92 -30.11
C SER A 112 4.53 9.85 -30.57
N SER A 113 4.14 9.72 -31.84
CA SER A 113 3.02 10.47 -32.42
C SER A 113 1.68 10.18 -31.74
N ARG A 114 1.55 9.02 -31.09
CA ARG A 114 0.32 8.58 -30.39
C ARG A 114 0.14 9.21 -29.01
N ARG A 115 1.17 9.93 -28.51
CA ARG A 115 1.15 10.47 -27.14
C ARG A 115 -0.06 11.37 -26.89
N GLN A 116 -0.36 12.27 -27.82
CA GLN A 116 -1.48 13.20 -27.69
C GLN A 116 -2.82 12.47 -27.73
N ASP A 117 -3.02 11.60 -28.72
CA ASP A 117 -4.27 10.83 -28.88
C ASP A 117 -4.58 9.99 -27.63
N ILE A 118 -3.58 9.29 -27.09
CA ILE A 118 -3.74 8.46 -25.89
C ILE A 118 -4.01 9.33 -24.66
N THR A 119 -3.33 10.47 -24.54
CA THR A 119 -3.57 11.40 -23.42
C THR A 119 -5.01 11.90 -23.44
N LEU A 120 -5.51 12.33 -24.60
CA LEU A 120 -6.88 12.80 -24.75
C LEU A 120 -7.91 11.69 -24.48
N ALA A 121 -7.64 10.47 -24.95
CA ALA A 121 -8.50 9.33 -24.67
C ALA A 121 -8.58 9.02 -23.16
N VAL A 122 -7.45 9.05 -22.44
CA VAL A 122 -7.43 8.84 -20.97
C VAL A 122 -8.20 9.94 -20.25
N LEU A 123 -8.05 11.20 -20.66
CA LEU A 123 -8.80 12.32 -20.09
C LEU A 123 -10.31 12.12 -20.28
N LYS A 124 -10.74 11.75 -21.49
CA LYS A 124 -12.14 11.45 -21.79
C LYS A 124 -12.68 10.31 -20.93
N LEU A 125 -11.95 9.20 -20.81
CA LEU A 125 -12.36 8.07 -19.95
C LEU A 125 -12.47 8.46 -18.47
N ARG A 126 -11.67 9.44 -18.01
CA ARG A 126 -11.75 9.98 -16.65
C ARG A 126 -12.97 10.87 -16.48
N GLU A 127 -13.20 11.81 -17.40
CA GLU A 127 -14.34 12.73 -17.38
C GLU A 127 -15.68 12.00 -17.50
N ASP A 128 -15.74 10.96 -18.33
CA ASP A 128 -16.90 10.09 -18.51
C ASP A 128 -17.13 9.14 -17.31
N GLY A 129 -16.26 9.16 -16.28
CA GLY A 129 -16.36 8.31 -15.09
C GLY A 129 -16.05 6.83 -15.34
N ILE A 130 -15.62 6.45 -16.54
CA ILE A 130 -15.37 5.06 -16.92
C ILE A 130 -14.23 4.46 -16.09
N LEU A 131 -13.16 5.24 -15.83
CA LEU A 131 -12.05 4.76 -14.99
C LEU A 131 -12.50 4.44 -13.56
N GLN A 132 -13.36 5.28 -12.98
CA GLN A 132 -13.92 5.07 -11.64
C GLN A 132 -14.85 3.85 -11.61
N ALA A 133 -15.66 3.65 -12.65
CA ALA A 133 -16.51 2.47 -12.78
C ALA A 133 -15.67 1.19 -12.91
N LEU A 134 -14.56 1.23 -13.64
CA LEU A 134 -13.62 0.10 -13.75
C LEU A 134 -12.94 -0.20 -12.41
N GLU A 135 -12.47 0.82 -11.70
CA GLU A 135 -11.90 0.65 -10.36
C GLU A 135 -12.91 -0.03 -9.44
N THR A 136 -14.14 0.49 -9.38
CA THR A 136 -15.22 -0.07 -8.56
C THR A 136 -15.49 -1.53 -8.90
N LYS A 137 -15.58 -1.84 -10.19
CA LYS A 137 -15.82 -3.20 -10.69
C LYS A 137 -14.73 -4.19 -10.29
N TRP A 138 -13.47 -3.79 -10.35
CA TRP A 138 -12.34 -4.71 -10.17
C TRP A 138 -11.84 -4.80 -8.73
N TRP A 139 -12.06 -3.77 -7.91
CA TRP A 139 -11.72 -3.76 -6.49
C TRP A 139 -12.88 -4.19 -5.61
N TYR A 140 -14.08 -3.63 -5.80
CA TYR A 140 -15.19 -3.79 -4.84
C TYR A 140 -16.26 -4.77 -5.33
N ASP A 141 -16.77 -4.64 -6.57
CA ASP A 141 -17.84 -5.54 -7.06
C ASP A 141 -17.36 -6.99 -7.21
N LYS A 142 -16.07 -7.15 -7.53
CA LYS A 142 -15.36 -8.43 -7.59
C LYS A 142 -14.51 -8.71 -6.34
N GLY A 143 -14.73 -7.93 -5.29
CA GLY A 143 -14.18 -8.18 -3.96
C GLY A 143 -14.75 -9.48 -3.41
N GLU A 144 -13.90 -10.24 -2.73
CA GLU A 144 -14.29 -11.50 -2.08
C GLU A 144 -14.73 -11.28 -0.62
N CYS A 145 -14.46 -10.09 -0.08
CA CYS A 145 -14.81 -9.65 1.26
C CYS A 145 -16.10 -8.83 1.21
N GLY A 146 -17.16 -9.30 1.86
CA GLY A 146 -18.44 -8.59 1.90
C GLY A 146 -18.43 -7.37 2.83
N PRO A 147 -19.35 -6.40 2.67
CA PRO A 147 -19.45 -5.20 3.52
C PRO A 147 -19.70 -5.50 5.02
N SER A 148 -20.13 -6.72 5.36
CA SER A 148 -20.34 -7.18 6.73
C SER A 148 -19.10 -7.77 7.42
N GLU A 149 -18.04 -8.11 6.68
CA GLU A 149 -16.82 -8.68 7.27
C GLU A 149 -15.75 -7.63 7.58
N SER A 150 -15.78 -6.48 6.90
CA SER A 150 -14.89 -5.33 7.18
C SER A 150 -15.33 -4.52 8.41
N SER A 151 -16.62 -4.56 8.78
CA SER A 151 -17.22 -3.71 9.82
C SER A 151 -17.53 -4.42 11.15
N SER A 152 -17.50 -5.76 11.19
CA SER A 152 -18.04 -6.52 12.33
C SER A 152 -17.05 -7.44 13.05
N LYS A 153 -15.73 -7.17 13.09
CA LYS A 153 -14.81 -7.89 14.00
C LYS A 153 -13.63 -7.03 14.48
N VAL A 154 -13.91 -5.89 15.11
CA VAL A 154 -12.91 -5.12 15.88
C VAL A 154 -12.54 -5.89 17.16
N SER A 155 -11.75 -6.96 17.01
CA SER A 155 -11.14 -7.68 18.13
C SER A 155 -9.79 -8.25 17.72
N GLY A 156 -8.72 -7.48 17.90
CA GLY A 156 -7.34 -7.95 18.11
C GLY A 156 -6.69 -8.90 17.09
N LYS A 157 -7.14 -8.96 15.83
CA LYS A 157 -6.69 -9.97 14.85
C LYS A 157 -6.31 -9.42 13.46
N TYR A 158 -6.07 -8.12 13.31
CA TYR A 158 -5.73 -7.55 12.00
C TYR A 158 -4.23 -7.51 11.73
N ASN A 159 -3.87 -7.85 10.49
CA ASN A 159 -2.54 -7.78 9.94
C ASN A 159 -2.40 -6.42 9.24
N TYR A 160 -1.44 -5.60 9.67
CA TYR A 160 -1.37 -4.18 9.29
C TYR A 160 -0.64 -3.98 7.96
N THR A 161 -1.26 -3.25 7.04
CA THR A 161 -0.63 -2.76 5.82
C THR A 161 -0.74 -1.25 5.77
N SER A 162 0.35 -0.57 5.44
CA SER A 162 0.37 0.89 5.27
C SER A 162 0.61 1.22 3.80
N ALA A 163 -0.16 2.18 3.30
CA ALA A 163 -0.13 2.58 1.90
C ALA A 163 0.91 3.67 1.67
N CYS A 164 1.86 3.45 0.77
CA CYS A 164 2.68 4.50 0.20
C CYS A 164 1.89 5.21 -0.90
#